data_AF-A0A7J6J1N0-F1
#
_entry.id   AF-A0A7J6J1N0-F1
#
_cell.length_a   1.000
_cell.length_b   1.000
_cell.length_c   1.000
_cell.angle_alpha   90.00
_cell.angle_beta   90.00
_cell.angle_gamma   90.00
#
_symmetry.space_group_name_H-M   'P 1'
#
loop_
_entity.id
_entity.type
_entity.pdbx_description
1 polymer ?
#
loop_
_entity_poly.entity_id
_entity_poly.type
_entity_poly.pdbx_seq_one_letter_code
_entity_poly.pdbx_strand_id
1 'polypeptide(L)'
;MAPMDKPTPAELEQQLKDTIQDLYQIMVQVTTYNANQTPTGPALADSVSALSSSLQRVHMTATAGAPPSPDLPGALPKIPPELVQYVENGRNPDIYTREFVELVRRGNQLMKGKMNAFAQFRDVLAEHIEKGMPELRDDVGRVLEATKVTGSGRPGGN
;
A
#
# COMPACT_ATOMS: atom_id res chain seq x y z
N MET A 1 6.53 -30.11 13.71
CA MET A 1 7.20 -28.88 14.20
C MET A 1 6.12 -27.82 14.28
N ALA A 2 5.91 -27.23 15.45
CA ALA A 2 4.96 -26.12 15.62
C ALA A 2 5.42 -24.95 14.73
N PRO A 3 4.51 -24.12 14.18
CA PRO A 3 4.92 -22.91 13.48
C PRO A 3 5.64 -22.03 14.51
N MET A 4 6.89 -21.66 14.23
CA MET A 4 7.57 -20.62 15.00
C MET A 4 6.70 -19.36 14.90
N ASP A 5 6.24 -18.84 16.03
CA ASP A 5 5.47 -17.60 16.07
C ASP A 5 6.27 -16.52 15.35
N LYS A 6 5.71 -16.01 14.25
CA LYS A 6 6.34 -14.92 13.52
C LYS A 6 6.44 -13.73 14.47
N PRO A 7 7.58 -13.02 14.52
CA PRO A 7 7.72 -11.86 15.37
C PRO A 7 6.58 -10.88 15.10
N THR A 8 5.98 -10.40 16.19
CA THR A 8 4.74 -9.62 16.11
C THR A 8 5.05 -8.17 15.75
N PRO A 9 4.13 -7.45 15.07
CA PRO A 9 4.28 -6.02 14.82
C PRO A 9 4.53 -5.21 16.11
N ALA A 10 3.98 -5.66 17.23
CA ALA A 10 4.16 -5.03 18.54
C ALA A 10 5.60 -5.15 19.06
N GLU A 11 6.26 -6.30 18.86
CA GLU A 11 7.67 -6.48 19.21
C GLU A 11 8.57 -5.55 18.39
N LEU A 12 8.31 -5.43 17.08
CA LEU A 12 9.04 -4.50 16.22
C LEU A 12 8.83 -3.04 16.65
N GLU A 13 7.61 -2.67 16.99
CA GLU A 13 7.30 -1.33 17.52
C GLU A 13 8.05 -1.03 18.81
N GLN A 14 8.12 -1.99 19.73
CA GLN A 14 8.87 -1.83 20.97
C GLN A 14 10.37 -1.67 20.72
N GLN A 15 10.96 -2.49 19.84
CA GLN A 15 12.38 -2.38 19.49
C GLN A 15 12.70 -1.03 18.83
N LEU A 16 11.78 -0.47 18.02
CA LEU A 16 11.94 0.86 17.44
C LEU A 16 11.91 1.95 18.53
N LYS A 17 11.00 1.85 19.51
CA LYS A 17 10.97 2.77 20.67
C LYS A 17 12.27 2.71 21.46
N ASP A 18 12.77 1.52 21.74
CA ASP A 18 14.03 1.32 22.46
C ASP A 18 15.21 1.93 21.70
N THR A 19 15.25 1.77 20.36
CA THR A 19 16.29 2.38 19.51
C THR A 19 16.23 3.90 19.53
N ILE A 20 15.03 4.50 19.52
CA ILE A 20 14.87 5.96 19.66
C ILE A 20 15.34 6.43 21.03
N GLN A 21 15.08 5.65 22.08
CA GLN A 21 15.54 5.94 23.43
C GLN A 21 17.08 5.88 23.52
N ASP A 22 17.72 4.88 22.90
CA ASP A 22 19.18 4.77 22.81
C ASP A 22 19.79 6.03 22.14
N LEU A 23 19.19 6.51 21.04
CA LEU A 23 19.61 7.73 20.35
C LEU A 23 19.48 8.97 21.25
N TYR A 24 18.37 9.10 21.98
CA TYR A 24 18.16 10.21 22.91
C TYR A 24 19.18 10.19 24.04
N GLN A 25 19.46 9.02 24.60
CA GLN A 25 20.45 8.86 25.67
C GLN A 25 21.86 9.23 25.20
N ILE A 26 22.26 8.82 23.99
CA ILE A 26 23.53 9.22 23.38
C ILE A 26 23.59 10.75 23.21
N MET A 27 22.52 11.38 22.70
CA MET A 27 22.46 12.84 22.53
C MET A 27 22.68 13.58 23.86
N VAL A 28 22.05 13.12 24.94
CA VAL A 28 22.23 13.70 26.29
C VAL A 28 23.67 13.52 26.76
N GLN A 29 24.23 12.31 26.66
CA GLN A 29 25.61 12.02 27.08
C GLN A 29 26.65 12.87 26.33
N VAL A 30 26.43 13.10 25.03
CA VAL A 30 27.29 13.97 24.21
C VAL A 30 27.17 15.43 24.63
N THR A 31 25.96 15.90 24.94
CA THR A 31 25.73 17.28 25.38
C THR A 31 26.37 17.58 26.73
N THR A 32 26.38 16.61 27.64
CA THR A 32 27.00 16.72 28.98
C THR A 32 28.42 16.16 29.02
N TYR A 33 29.04 15.94 27.86
CA TYR A 33 30.33 15.27 27.78
C TYR A 33 31.38 16.02 28.60
N ASN A 34 31.94 15.35 29.61
CA ASN A 34 32.94 15.90 30.52
C ASN A 34 32.50 17.17 31.31
N ALA A 35 31.19 17.44 31.42
CA ALA A 35 30.69 18.61 32.18
C ALA A 35 30.99 18.52 33.68
N ASN A 36 31.08 17.30 34.23
CA ASN A 36 31.24 17.04 35.67
C ASN A 36 32.64 16.50 36.04
N GLN A 37 33.69 16.75 35.24
CA GLN A 37 35.07 16.26 35.44
C GLN A 37 35.21 14.72 35.54
N THR A 38 34.13 13.97 35.27
CA THR A 38 34.12 12.52 35.24
C THR A 38 34.25 12.05 33.80
N PRO A 39 35.19 11.16 33.45
CA PRO A 39 35.33 10.67 32.08
C PRO A 39 34.09 9.86 31.67
N THR A 40 33.22 10.43 30.84
CA THR A 40 32.03 9.75 30.30
C THR A 40 32.30 8.99 29.00
N GLY A 41 33.55 8.97 28.53
CA GLY A 41 33.96 8.31 27.28
C GLY A 41 33.62 6.82 27.20
N PRO A 42 33.94 5.99 28.22
CA PRO A 42 33.61 4.56 28.21
C PRO A 42 32.08 4.32 28.13
N ALA A 43 31.30 5.05 28.92
CA ALA A 43 29.84 4.93 28.91
C ALA A 43 29.22 5.31 27.55
N LEU A 44 29.80 6.29 26.87
CA LEU A 44 29.38 6.66 25.51
C LEU A 44 29.71 5.55 24.50
N ALA A 45 30.89 4.93 24.60
CA ALA A 45 31.29 3.81 23.74
C ALA A 45 30.36 2.58 23.93
N ASP A 46 29.99 2.30 25.18
CA ASP A 46 29.02 1.25 25.51
C ASP A 46 27.63 1.57 24.93
N SER A 47 27.19 2.83 25.03
CA SER A 47 25.90 3.28 24.49
C SER A 47 25.84 3.17 22.96
N VAL A 48 26.92 3.52 22.25
CA VAL A 48 27.03 3.36 20.79
C VAL A 48 27.02 1.87 20.39
N SER A 49 27.68 1.01 21.16
CA SER A 49 27.68 -0.43 20.93
C SER A 49 26.30 -1.05 21.17
N ALA A 50 25.58 -0.57 22.19
CA ALA A 50 24.19 -0.94 22.46
C ALA A 50 23.27 -0.53 21.30
N LEU A 51 23.38 0.71 20.80
CA LEU A 51 22.61 1.19 19.65
C LEU A 51 22.85 0.33 18.40
N SER A 52 24.12 -0.03 18.13
CA SER A 52 24.46 -0.92 17.00
C SER A 52 23.74 -2.27 17.11
N SER A 53 23.74 -2.85 18.31
CA SER A 53 23.04 -4.10 18.60
C SER A 53 21.52 -3.94 18.47
N SER A 54 20.95 -2.81 18.91
CA SER A 54 19.53 -2.49 18.78
C SER A 54 19.10 -2.41 17.30
N LEU A 55 19.87 -1.72 16.47
CA LEU A 55 19.61 -1.63 15.02
C LEU A 55 19.66 -3.00 14.32
N GLN A 56 20.62 -3.85 14.69
CA GLN A 56 20.70 -5.21 14.17
C GLN A 56 19.48 -6.05 14.56
N ARG A 57 19.02 -5.97 15.82
CA ARG A 57 17.81 -6.66 16.28
C ARG A 57 16.56 -6.21 15.51
N VAL A 58 16.40 -4.91 15.29
CA VAL A 58 15.29 -4.34 14.50
C VAL A 58 15.30 -4.93 13.08
N HIS A 59 16.46 -4.95 12.41
CA HIS A 59 16.57 -5.49 11.07
C HIS A 59 16.22 -6.98 11.00
N MET A 60 16.73 -7.79 11.93
CA MET A 60 16.43 -9.23 11.99
C MET A 60 14.94 -9.49 12.25
N THR A 61 14.34 -8.73 13.17
CA THR A 61 12.91 -8.87 13.51
C THR A 61 12.02 -8.45 12.34
N ALA A 62 12.35 -7.34 11.66
CA ALA A 62 11.61 -6.84 10.50
C ALA A 62 11.66 -7.81 9.31
N THR A 63 12.82 -8.43 9.05
CA THR A 63 12.98 -9.41 7.96
C THR A 63 12.33 -10.75 8.29
N ALA A 64 12.41 -11.21 9.54
CA ALA A 64 11.76 -12.45 9.98
C ALA A 64 10.23 -12.32 10.03
N GLY A 65 9.70 -11.14 10.36
CA GLY A 65 8.27 -10.86 10.42
C GLY A 65 7.64 -10.54 9.05
N ALA A 66 8.46 -10.34 8.02
CA ALA A 66 7.97 -9.98 6.70
C ALA A 66 7.11 -11.10 6.08
N PRO A 67 5.98 -10.76 5.43
CA PRO A 67 5.19 -11.73 4.70
C PRO A 67 6.04 -12.33 3.55
N PRO A 68 5.84 -13.63 3.23
CA PRO A 68 6.55 -14.26 2.12
C PRO A 68 6.22 -13.52 0.82
N SER A 69 7.21 -12.85 0.25
CA SER A 69 7.09 -12.18 -1.04
C SER A 69 7.33 -13.22 -2.14
N PRO A 70 6.51 -13.26 -3.22
CA PRO A 70 6.68 -14.23 -4.30
C PRO A 70 8.07 -14.18 -4.97
N ASP A 71 8.70 -13.00 -4.93
CA ASP A 71 9.94 -12.73 -5.64
C ASP A 71 11.20 -12.99 -4.79
N LEU A 72 11.11 -12.87 -3.46
CA LEU A 72 12.22 -13.13 -2.52
C LEU A 72 11.69 -13.48 -1.11
N PRO A 73 11.95 -14.70 -0.61
CA PRO A 73 11.74 -15.05 0.79
C PRO A 73 12.62 -14.21 1.72
N GLY A 74 12.05 -13.59 2.75
CA GLY A 74 12.79 -12.77 3.73
C GLY A 74 13.01 -11.30 3.32
N ALA A 75 12.49 -10.87 2.17
CA ALA A 75 12.49 -9.46 1.80
C ALA A 75 11.44 -8.67 2.61
N LEU A 76 11.76 -7.41 2.94
CA LEU A 76 10.83 -6.50 3.58
C LEU A 76 9.53 -6.33 2.77
N PRO A 77 8.40 -5.99 3.41
CA PRO A 77 7.15 -5.70 2.72
C PRO A 77 7.36 -4.67 1.60
N LYS A 78 6.74 -4.89 0.45
CA LYS A 78 6.74 -3.89 -0.64
C LYS A 78 5.82 -2.74 -0.25
N ILE A 79 6.39 -1.55 -0.12
CA ILE A 79 5.67 -0.32 0.17
C ILE A 79 5.75 0.58 -1.08
N PRO A 80 4.63 1.16 -1.54
CA PRO A 80 4.64 2.17 -2.60
C PRO A 80 5.65 3.30 -2.33
N PRO A 81 6.45 3.73 -3.32
CA PRO A 81 7.45 4.78 -3.13
C PRO A 81 6.80 6.13 -2.73
N GLU A 82 5.55 6.37 -3.13
CA GLU A 82 4.80 7.56 -2.72
C GLU A 82 4.55 7.58 -1.21
N LEU A 83 4.32 6.42 -0.59
CA LEU A 83 4.15 6.34 0.87
C LEU A 83 5.44 6.70 1.62
N VAL A 84 6.61 6.37 1.06
CA VAL A 84 7.90 6.78 1.63
C VAL A 84 8.02 8.30 1.61
N GLN A 85 7.64 8.96 0.52
CA GLN A 85 7.64 10.42 0.43
C GLN A 85 6.68 11.08 1.43
N TYR A 86 5.56 10.45 1.76
CA TYR A 86 4.67 10.95 2.81
C TYR A 86 5.38 10.99 4.17
N VAL A 87 6.06 9.90 4.54
CA VAL A 87 6.82 9.81 5.79
C VAL A 87 8.00 10.78 5.81
N GLU A 88 8.77 10.88 4.74
CA GLU A 88 9.91 11.80 4.63
C GLU A 88 9.51 13.27 4.79
N ASN A 89 8.33 13.64 4.28
CA ASN A 89 7.78 14.99 4.40
C ASN A 89 7.01 15.23 5.71
N GLY A 90 6.97 14.24 6.63
CA GLY A 90 6.21 14.34 7.89
C GLY A 90 4.69 14.36 7.71
N ARG A 91 4.18 13.90 6.56
CA ARG A 91 2.75 13.80 6.27
C ARG A 91 2.22 12.44 6.75
N ASN A 92 1.00 12.43 7.28
CA ASN A 92 0.36 11.19 7.72
C ASN A 92 0.18 10.21 6.53
N PRO A 93 0.81 9.01 6.55
CA PRO A 93 0.71 8.03 5.48
C PRO A 93 -0.72 7.47 5.27
N ASP A 94 -1.60 7.55 6.28
CA ASP A 94 -2.99 7.11 6.16
C ASP A 94 -3.77 7.91 5.09
N ILE A 95 -3.34 9.16 4.84
CA ILE A 95 -3.96 10.00 3.82
C ILE A 95 -3.74 9.42 2.43
N TYR A 96 -2.56 8.84 2.14
CA TYR A 96 -2.31 8.17 0.86
C TYR A 96 -3.29 7.00 0.66
N THR A 97 -3.47 6.16 1.68
CA THR A 97 -4.40 5.03 1.62
C THR A 97 -5.83 5.50 1.39
N ARG A 98 -6.24 6.59 2.06
CA ARG A 98 -7.56 7.21 1.84
C ARG A 98 -7.72 7.71 0.41
N GLU A 99 -6.76 8.49 -0.08
CA GLU A 99 -6.76 9.04 -1.45
C GLU A 99 -6.76 7.92 -2.50
N PHE A 100 -6.03 6.83 -2.25
CA PHE A 100 -6.00 5.67 -3.12
C PHE A 100 -7.37 4.99 -3.22
N VAL A 101 -8.04 4.75 -2.09
CA VAL A 101 -9.40 4.18 -2.06
C VAL A 101 -10.40 5.11 -2.77
N GLU A 102 -10.31 6.41 -2.54
CA GLU A 102 -11.15 7.41 -3.21
C GLU A 102 -10.91 7.41 -4.74
N LEU A 103 -9.65 7.32 -5.17
CA LEU A 103 -9.27 7.24 -6.57
C LEU A 103 -9.82 5.98 -7.23
N VAL A 104 -9.67 4.81 -6.59
CA VAL A 104 -10.18 3.53 -7.10
C VAL A 104 -11.71 3.58 -7.22
N ARG A 105 -12.40 4.11 -6.21
CA ARG A 105 -13.86 4.28 -6.24
C ARG A 105 -14.29 5.19 -7.39
N ARG A 106 -13.68 6.36 -7.53
CA ARG A 106 -13.97 7.31 -8.60
C ARG A 106 -13.70 6.69 -9.97
N GLY A 107 -12.57 5.99 -10.12
CA GLY A 107 -12.20 5.29 -11.34
C GLY A 107 -13.20 4.21 -11.72
N ASN A 108 -13.62 3.38 -10.77
CA ASN A 108 -14.63 2.35 -11.00
C ASN A 108 -15.97 2.94 -11.45
N GLN A 109 -16.47 3.96 -10.74
CA GLN A 109 -17.71 4.64 -11.11
C GLN A 109 -17.63 5.29 -12.49
N LEU A 110 -16.51 5.95 -12.81
CA LEU A 110 -16.28 6.55 -14.11
C LEU A 110 -16.27 5.49 -15.22
N MET A 111 -15.58 4.36 -15.02
CA MET A 111 -15.55 3.27 -15.98
C MET A 111 -16.93 2.67 -16.19
N LYS A 112 -17.69 2.43 -15.11
CA LYS A 112 -19.08 1.96 -15.19
C LYS A 112 -19.97 2.94 -15.98
N GLY A 113 -19.82 4.24 -15.72
CA GLY A 113 -20.53 5.29 -16.46
C GLY A 113 -20.20 5.27 -17.95
N LYS A 114 -18.92 5.16 -18.32
CA LYS A 114 -18.47 5.04 -19.72
C LYS A 114 -19.05 3.79 -20.39
N MET A 115 -18.99 2.64 -19.72
CA MET A 115 -19.56 1.39 -20.25
C MET A 115 -21.05 1.53 -20.53
N ASN A 116 -21.80 2.15 -19.62
CA ASN A 116 -23.23 2.40 -19.81
C ASN A 116 -23.51 3.36 -20.97
N ALA A 117 -22.74 4.44 -21.09
CA ALA A 117 -22.89 5.40 -22.18
C ALA A 117 -22.58 4.77 -23.56
N PHE A 118 -21.53 3.95 -23.65
CA PHE A 118 -21.22 3.21 -24.87
C PHE A 118 -22.28 2.16 -25.21
N ALA A 119 -22.84 1.48 -24.22
CA ALA A 119 -23.96 0.56 -24.45
C ALA A 119 -25.20 1.28 -24.99
N GLN A 120 -25.57 2.43 -24.40
CA GLN A 120 -26.67 3.26 -24.89
C GLN A 120 -26.42 3.77 -26.31
N PHE A 121 -25.20 4.25 -26.59
CA PHE A 121 -24.83 4.70 -27.93
C PHE A 121 -24.93 3.58 -28.96
N ARG A 122 -24.43 2.37 -28.61
CA ARG A 122 -24.56 1.18 -29.44
C ARG A 122 -26.02 0.86 -29.75
N ASP A 123 -26.89 0.87 -28.73
CA ASP A 123 -28.30 0.53 -28.89
C ASP A 123 -29.03 1.54 -29.79
N VAL A 124 -28.78 2.85 -29.60
CA VAL A 124 -29.34 3.91 -30.46
C VAL A 124 -28.84 3.80 -31.90
N LEU A 125 -27.54 3.55 -32.09
CA LEU A 125 -26.95 3.40 -33.42
C LEU A 125 -27.53 2.19 -34.15
N ALA A 126 -27.68 1.06 -33.46
CA ALA A 126 -28.31 -0.15 -33.99
C ALA A 126 -29.74 0.14 -34.46
N GLU A 127 -30.56 0.81 -33.64
CA GLU A 127 -31.93 1.18 -34.00
C GLU A 127 -31.98 2.04 -35.28
N HIS A 128 -31.08 3.00 -35.43
CA HIS A 128 -31.04 3.87 -36.61
C HIS A 128 -30.59 3.10 -37.87
N ILE A 129 -29.64 2.17 -37.74
CA ILE A 129 -29.20 1.31 -38.84
C ILE A 129 -30.35 0.41 -39.29
N GLU A 130 -31.08 -0.24 -38.37
CA GLU A 130 -32.20 -1.13 -38.71
C GLU A 130 -33.39 -0.42 -39.38
N LYS A 131 -33.57 0.87 -39.09
CA LYS A 131 -34.57 1.74 -39.74
C LYS A 131 -34.12 2.24 -41.11
N GLY A 132 -32.86 2.65 -41.23
CA GLY A 132 -32.31 3.22 -42.47
C GLY A 132 -31.88 2.19 -43.51
N MET A 133 -31.47 1.00 -43.07
CA MET A 133 -30.93 -0.10 -43.89
C MET A 133 -31.50 -1.44 -43.40
N PRO A 134 -32.77 -1.76 -43.73
CA PRO A 134 -33.44 -2.98 -43.25
C PRO A 134 -32.73 -4.28 -43.64
N GLU A 135 -31.94 -4.28 -44.72
CA GLU A 135 -31.13 -5.40 -45.18
C GLU A 135 -30.00 -5.79 -44.22
N LEU A 136 -29.60 -4.89 -43.30
CA LEU A 136 -28.53 -5.12 -42.34
C LEU A 136 -29.02 -5.60 -40.97
N ARG A 137 -30.32 -5.85 -40.78
CA ARG A 137 -30.90 -6.21 -39.48
C ARG A 137 -30.26 -7.43 -38.83
N ASP A 138 -30.06 -8.48 -39.61
CA ASP A 138 -29.47 -9.72 -39.10
C ASP A 138 -28.00 -9.51 -38.69
N ASP A 139 -27.27 -8.66 -39.42
CA ASP A 139 -25.89 -8.29 -39.11
C ASP A 139 -25.79 -7.47 -37.82
N VAL A 140 -26.67 -6.48 -37.66
CA VAL A 140 -26.77 -5.67 -36.44
C VAL A 140 -27.10 -6.55 -35.23
N GLY A 141 -28.05 -7.47 -35.36
CA GLY A 141 -28.39 -8.43 -34.30
C GLY A 141 -27.19 -9.26 -33.86
N ARG A 142 -26.39 -9.77 -34.82
CA ARG A 142 -25.14 -10.50 -34.52
C ARG A 142 -24.13 -9.66 -33.75
N VAL A 143 -23.94 -8.39 -34.14
CA VAL A 143 -23.02 -7.47 -33.46
C VAL A 143 -23.50 -7.11 -32.05
N LEU A 144 -24.81 -6.90 -31.86
CA LEU A 144 -25.38 -6.62 -30.54
C LEU A 144 -25.17 -7.79 -29.59
N GLU A 145 -25.43 -9.02 -30.03
CA GLU A 145 -25.18 -10.22 -29.21
C GLU A 145 -23.70 -10.41 -28.89
N ALA A 146 -22.80 -10.22 -29.88
CA ALA A 146 -21.36 -10.34 -29.68
C ALA A 146 -20.78 -9.28 -28.74
N THR A 147 -21.45 -8.13 -28.59
CA THR A 147 -21.00 -7.00 -27.76
C THR A 147 -21.76 -6.89 -26.44
N LYS A 148 -22.63 -7.85 -26.09
CA LYS A 148 -23.26 -7.89 -24.77
C LYS A 148 -22.19 -8.07 -23.69
N VAL A 149 -22.16 -7.15 -22.74
CA VAL A 149 -21.31 -7.28 -21.54
C VAL A 149 -21.89 -8.38 -20.66
N THR A 150 -21.25 -9.54 -20.62
CA THR A 150 -21.54 -10.63 -19.68
C THR A 150 -21.09 -10.21 -18.28
N GLY A 151 -21.99 -9.60 -17.50
CA GLY A 151 -21.71 -9.24 -16.11
C GLY A 151 -22.49 -8.05 -15.54
N SER A 152 -23.25 -7.31 -16.34
CA SER A 152 -24.17 -6.29 -15.81
C SER A 152 -25.45 -6.93 -15.32
N GLY A 153 -25.42 -7.49 -14.11
CA GLY A 153 -26.64 -7.81 -13.38
C GLY A 153 -27.53 -6.57 -13.32
N ARG A 154 -28.71 -6.63 -13.95
CA ARG A 154 -29.78 -5.64 -13.76
C ARG A 154 -30.11 -5.59 -12.26
N PRO A 155 -29.92 -4.47 -11.54
CA PRO A 155 -30.54 -4.30 -10.25
C PRO A 155 -32.01 -3.92 -10.51
N GLY A 156 -32.93 -4.82 -10.19
CA GLY A 156 -34.37 -4.58 -10.30
C GLY A 156 -34.98 -5.13 -11.59
N GLY A 157 -35.30 -6.43 -11.57
CA GLY A 157 -36.43 -6.95 -12.32
C GLY A 157 -37.54 -7.21 -11.31
N ASN A 158 -38.66 -6.51 -11.47
CA ASN A 158 -39.93 -6.88 -10.86
C ASN A 158 -40.57 -7.98 -11.72
#